data_AF-A0AAN7E2Z2-F1
#
_entry.id   AF-A0AAN7E2Z2-F1
#
_cell.length_a   1.000
_cell.length_b   1.000
_cell.length_c   1.000
_cell.angle_alpha   90.00
_cell.angle_beta   90.00
_cell.angle_gamma   90.00
#
_symmetry.space_group_name_H-M   'P 1'
#
loop_
_entity.id
_entity.type
_entity.pdbx_description
1 polymer ?
#
loop_
_entity_poly.entity_id
_entity_poly.type
_entity_poly.pdbx_seq_one_letter_code
_entity_poly.pdbx_strand_id
1 'polypeptide(L)'
;MAQDQPNQSEHILPVNSLRSDADANSKNARARGDNVNQHTINTLLVLGTLIATVTFQAGVNPPGGVWQENPPRDLALSPPPPAITHPFPATETSIKETHKPGKSILADNWVSYVVYIVCNTAAFSASSCMIASLVEVSGKFKVLVRVALFFMGATYSASVIAVRPKLGSTRNPIFYFAFFFALLVPFLVCFARDILKKIKAAWDEL
;
A
#
# COMPACT_ATOMS: atom_id res chain seq x y z
N MET A 1 50.26 77.96 0.66
CA MET A 1 50.04 76.63 0.05
C MET A 1 49.32 75.78 1.08
N ALA A 2 48.00 75.65 0.96
CA ALA A 2 47.21 74.76 1.78
C ALA A 2 47.26 73.37 1.12
N GLN A 3 47.71 72.37 1.86
CA GLN A 3 47.83 71.00 1.38
C GLN A 3 46.59 70.25 1.84
N ASP A 4 45.72 69.95 0.86
CA ASP A 4 44.47 69.20 0.99
C ASP A 4 44.77 67.77 1.47
N GLN A 5 44.23 67.38 2.63
CA GLN A 5 44.27 66.00 3.09
C GLN A 5 43.12 65.21 2.47
N PRO A 6 43.37 64.02 1.90
CA PRO A 6 42.30 63.16 1.42
C PRO A 6 41.56 62.55 2.61
N ASN A 7 40.31 62.97 2.79
CA ASN A 7 39.34 62.32 3.67
C ASN A 7 39.11 60.88 3.17
N GLN A 8 39.79 59.91 3.78
CA GLN A 8 39.42 58.50 3.66
C GLN A 8 38.21 58.26 4.56
N SER A 9 37.02 58.32 3.95
CA SER A 9 35.80 57.75 4.51
C SER A 9 36.07 56.27 4.79
N GLU A 10 36.28 55.92 6.07
CA GLU A 10 36.20 54.52 6.50
C GLU A 10 34.82 54.00 6.07
N HIS A 11 34.82 53.11 5.09
CA HIS A 11 33.64 52.37 4.65
C HIS A 11 33.33 51.31 5.72
N ILE A 12 32.90 51.78 6.90
CA ILE A 12 32.37 50.94 7.97
C ILE A 12 31.05 50.39 7.42
N LEU A 13 31.06 49.13 6.97
CA LEU A 13 29.80 48.45 6.64
C LEU A 13 28.89 48.54 7.86
N PRO A 14 27.70 49.15 7.74
CA PRO A 14 26.82 49.31 8.88
C PRO A 14 26.44 47.91 9.38
N VAL A 15 26.80 47.58 10.64
CA VAL A 15 26.55 46.28 11.26
C VAL A 15 25.08 45.83 11.13
N ASN A 16 24.15 46.78 11.01
CA ASN A 16 22.74 46.54 10.76
C ASN A 16 22.43 45.93 9.38
N SER A 17 23.21 46.20 8.33
CA SER A 17 22.97 45.61 7.00
C SER A 17 23.30 44.12 7.01
N LEU A 18 24.46 43.74 7.56
CA LEU A 18 24.86 42.33 7.69
C LEU A 18 23.88 41.52 8.53
N ARG A 19 23.32 42.12 9.60
CA ARG A 19 22.31 41.48 10.43
C ARG A 19 20.98 41.30 9.68
N SER A 20 20.55 42.31 8.93
CA SER A 20 19.35 42.23 8.09
C SER A 20 19.49 41.18 6.98
N ASP A 21 20.66 41.09 6.35
CA ASP A 21 20.96 40.11 5.30
C ASP A 21 20.98 38.68 5.87
N ALA A 22 21.57 38.49 7.06
CA ALA A 22 21.57 37.21 7.76
C ALA A 22 20.14 36.76 8.15
N ASP A 23 19.32 37.68 8.64
CA ASP A 23 17.93 37.41 9.01
C ASP A 23 17.08 37.09 7.77
N ALA A 24 17.29 37.78 6.65
CA ALA A 24 16.63 37.52 5.38
C ALA A 24 17.03 36.14 4.81
N ASN A 25 18.32 35.80 4.86
CA ASN A 25 18.81 34.49 4.42
C ASN A 25 18.26 33.35 5.28
N SER A 26 18.17 33.54 6.60
CA SER A 26 17.57 32.57 7.53
C SER A 26 16.09 32.32 7.25
N LYS A 27 15.31 33.39 7.00
CA LYS A 27 13.90 33.27 6.61
C LYS A 27 13.72 32.56 5.27
N ASN A 28 14.54 32.89 4.27
CA ASN A 28 14.51 32.22 2.97
C ASN A 28 14.91 30.73 3.07
N ALA A 29 15.90 30.40 3.91
CA ALA A 29 16.31 29.02 4.15
C ALA A 29 15.20 28.21 4.84
N ARG A 30 14.48 28.81 5.82
CA ARG A 30 13.32 28.17 6.47
C ARG A 30 12.17 27.97 5.50
N ALA A 31 11.79 29.01 4.75
CA ALA A 31 10.74 28.90 3.73
C ALA A 31 11.07 27.83 2.66
N ARG A 32 12.36 27.72 2.30
CA ARG A 32 12.87 26.66 1.42
C ARG A 32 12.94 25.27 2.07
N GLY A 33 13.02 25.18 3.39
CA GLY A 33 12.89 23.90 4.11
C GLY A 33 11.44 23.43 4.15
N ASP A 34 10.53 24.35 4.48
CA ASP A 34 9.11 24.07 4.63
C ASP A 34 8.46 23.68 3.31
N ASN A 35 8.78 24.37 2.21
CA ASN A 35 8.23 24.02 0.90
C ASN A 35 8.76 22.66 0.39
N VAL A 36 10.03 22.31 0.64
CA VAL A 36 10.62 21.02 0.26
C VAL A 36 10.01 19.89 1.08
N ASN A 37 9.83 20.09 2.39
CA ASN A 37 9.19 19.08 3.24
C ASN A 37 7.73 18.86 2.83
N GLN A 38 6.98 19.94 2.57
CA GLN A 38 5.59 19.84 2.10
C GLN A 38 5.50 19.13 0.75
N HIS A 39 6.40 19.44 -0.20
CA HIS A 39 6.45 18.76 -1.48
C HIS A 39 6.73 17.27 -1.29
N THR A 40 7.71 16.92 -0.45
CA THR A 40 8.07 15.53 -0.14
C THR A 40 6.91 14.75 0.48
N ILE A 41 6.23 15.32 1.48
CA ILE A 41 5.05 14.71 2.12
C ILE A 41 3.94 14.47 1.10
N ASN A 42 3.64 15.46 0.25
CA ASN A 42 2.62 15.32 -0.78
C ASN A 42 2.99 14.23 -1.81
N THR A 43 4.24 14.21 -2.28
CA THR A 43 4.74 13.18 -3.21
C THR A 43 4.65 11.78 -2.59
N LEU A 44 5.07 11.61 -1.34
CA LEU A 44 5.01 10.33 -0.65
C LEU A 44 3.57 9.87 -0.39
N LEU A 45 2.66 10.80 -0.07
CA LEU A 45 1.25 10.47 0.13
C LEU A 45 0.60 9.97 -1.17
N VAL A 46 0.91 10.63 -2.29
CA VAL A 46 0.45 10.20 -3.63
C VAL A 46 1.06 8.86 -3.99
N LEU A 47 2.37 8.68 -3.81
CA LEU A 47 3.06 7.43 -4.07
C LEU A 47 2.50 6.27 -3.22
N GLY A 48 2.21 6.52 -1.94
CA GLY A 48 1.58 5.54 -1.07
C GLY A 48 0.20 5.16 -1.57
N THR A 49 -0.64 6.15 -1.83
CA THR A 49 -2.00 5.90 -2.34
C THR A 49 -1.95 5.10 -3.65
N LEU A 50 -1.00 5.41 -4.54
CA LEU A 50 -0.79 4.67 -5.79
C LEU A 50 -0.34 3.21 -5.54
N ILE A 51 0.61 2.98 -4.64
CA ILE A 51 1.04 1.62 -4.30
C ILE A 51 -0.12 0.84 -3.68
N ALA A 52 -0.90 1.46 -2.79
CA ALA A 52 -2.07 0.84 -2.16
C ALA A 52 -3.15 0.47 -3.18
N THR A 53 -3.42 1.33 -4.18
CA THR A 53 -4.39 1.03 -5.24
C THR A 53 -3.89 -0.09 -6.16
N VAL A 54 -2.64 -0.04 -6.61
CA VAL A 54 -2.07 -1.09 -7.48
C VAL A 54 -2.08 -2.45 -6.77
N THR A 55 -1.67 -2.49 -5.50
CA THR A 55 -1.65 -3.73 -4.70
C THR A 55 -3.05 -4.27 -4.42
N PHE A 56 -4.03 -3.40 -4.16
CA PHE A 56 -5.43 -3.78 -4.03
C PHE A 56 -5.96 -4.40 -5.33
N GLN A 57 -5.76 -3.72 -6.46
CA GLN A 57 -6.17 -4.24 -7.77
C GLN A 57 -5.55 -5.60 -8.08
N ALA A 58 -4.26 -5.74 -7.81
CA ALA A 58 -3.52 -6.97 -7.98
C ALA A 58 -3.98 -8.09 -7.01
N GLY A 59 -4.44 -7.72 -5.81
CA GLY A 59 -4.97 -8.66 -4.82
C GLY A 59 -6.35 -9.23 -5.21
N VAL A 60 -7.23 -8.37 -5.76
CA VAL A 60 -8.59 -8.77 -6.16
C VAL A 60 -8.62 -9.41 -7.55
N ASN A 61 -7.69 -9.02 -8.43
CA ASN A 61 -7.51 -9.57 -9.77
C ASN A 61 -6.12 -10.22 -9.87
N PRO A 62 -5.96 -11.49 -9.44
CA PRO A 62 -4.67 -12.16 -9.49
C PRO A 62 -4.18 -12.30 -10.95
N PRO A 63 -2.87 -12.32 -11.19
CA PRO A 63 -2.32 -12.49 -12.54
C PRO A 63 -2.71 -13.87 -13.07
N GLY A 64 -3.10 -13.93 -14.34
CA GLY A 64 -3.77 -15.09 -14.92
C GLY A 64 -5.29 -15.10 -14.72
N GLY A 65 -5.84 -14.21 -13.90
CA GLY A 65 -7.28 -14.06 -13.70
C GLY A 65 -7.87 -15.11 -12.75
N VAL A 66 -9.20 -15.21 -12.77
CA VAL A 66 -9.96 -16.22 -12.04
C VAL A 66 -10.66 -17.15 -13.03
N TRP A 67 -10.84 -18.41 -12.63
CA TRP A 67 -11.63 -19.36 -13.40
C TRP A 67 -13.06 -18.83 -13.57
N GLN A 68 -13.55 -18.86 -14.81
CA GLN A 68 -14.91 -18.47 -15.17
C GLN A 68 -15.84 -19.67 -15.13
N GLU A 69 -17.14 -19.42 -15.02
CA GLU A 69 -18.14 -20.47 -15.15
C GLU A 69 -18.23 -20.92 -16.62
N ASN A 70 -18.27 -22.23 -16.84
CA ASN A 70 -18.49 -22.76 -18.19
C ASN A 70 -19.90 -22.38 -18.66
N PRO A 71 -20.08 -22.02 -19.95
CA PRO A 71 -21.41 -21.71 -20.47
C PRO A 71 -22.36 -22.90 -20.26
N PRO A 72 -23.66 -22.64 -19.97
CA PRO A 72 -24.66 -23.69 -19.89
C PRO A 72 -24.62 -24.56 -21.14
N ARG A 73 -24.56 -25.88 -20.96
CA ARG A 73 -24.50 -26.86 -22.08
C ARG A 73 -25.61 -26.67 -23.11
N ASP A 74 -26.71 -26.03 -22.73
CA ASP A 74 -27.89 -25.82 -23.58
C ASP A 74 -27.68 -24.71 -24.63
N LEU A 75 -26.67 -23.82 -24.45
CA LEU A 75 -26.30 -22.79 -25.41
C LEU A 75 -25.18 -23.24 -26.37
N ALA A 76 -24.53 -24.37 -26.10
CA ALA A 76 -23.59 -25.02 -27.01
C ALA A 76 -24.38 -25.84 -28.04
N LEU A 77 -25.09 -25.16 -28.93
CA LEU A 77 -25.77 -25.73 -30.11
C LEU A 77 -24.74 -26.21 -31.15
N SER A 78 -23.86 -27.14 -30.78
CA SER A 78 -23.30 -28.08 -31.74
C SER A 78 -24.08 -29.38 -31.57
N PRO A 79 -24.80 -29.86 -32.59
CA PRO A 79 -25.35 -31.20 -32.53
C PRO A 79 -24.19 -32.18 -32.29
N PRO A 80 -24.36 -33.21 -31.46
CA PRO A 80 -23.36 -34.28 -31.37
C PRO A 80 -23.15 -34.85 -32.77
N PRO A 81 -21.90 -35.16 -33.18
CA PRO A 81 -21.66 -35.80 -34.46
C PRO A 81 -22.50 -37.09 -34.54
N PRO A 82 -23.05 -37.42 -35.72
CA PRO A 82 -23.95 -38.56 -35.89
C PRO A 82 -23.28 -39.83 -35.34
N ALA A 83 -24.05 -40.61 -34.59
CA ALA A 83 -23.60 -41.85 -33.97
C ALA A 83 -23.14 -42.84 -35.05
N ILE A 84 -21.85 -42.83 -35.37
CA ILE A 84 -21.22 -43.90 -36.16
C ILE A 84 -21.01 -45.04 -35.18
N THR A 85 -21.75 -46.12 -35.39
CA THR A 85 -21.69 -47.40 -34.69
C THR A 85 -20.28 -48.00 -34.79
N HIS A 86 -19.39 -47.63 -33.88
CA HIS A 86 -18.18 -48.39 -33.58
C HIS A 86 -18.26 -48.89 -32.13
N PRO A 87 -17.94 -50.17 -31.87
CA PRO A 87 -17.99 -50.78 -30.54
C PRO A 87 -16.75 -50.37 -29.73
N PHE A 88 -16.56 -49.07 -29.54
CA PHE A 88 -15.66 -48.57 -28.52
C PHE A 88 -16.52 -48.08 -27.36
N PRO A 89 -16.24 -48.50 -26.11
CA PRO A 89 -16.91 -47.89 -24.97
C PRO A 89 -16.62 -46.39 -25.10
N ALA A 90 -17.68 -45.59 -25.23
CA ALA A 90 -17.61 -44.17 -25.00
C ALA A 90 -17.13 -44.03 -23.56
N THR A 91 -15.80 -43.99 -23.40
CA THR A 91 -15.20 -43.41 -22.22
C THR A 91 -15.66 -41.98 -22.35
N GLU A 92 -16.77 -41.66 -21.69
CA GLU A 92 -16.99 -40.32 -21.21
C GLU A 92 -15.72 -39.98 -20.43
N THR A 93 -14.71 -39.47 -21.14
CA THR A 93 -13.75 -38.54 -20.58
C THR A 93 -14.62 -37.36 -20.18
N SER A 94 -15.29 -37.54 -19.05
CA SER A 94 -15.65 -36.52 -18.09
C SER A 94 -14.44 -35.63 -18.09
N ILE A 95 -14.51 -34.54 -18.85
CA ILE A 95 -13.53 -33.49 -18.78
C ILE A 95 -13.72 -32.98 -17.36
N LYS A 96 -12.92 -33.54 -16.44
CA LYS A 96 -12.78 -33.10 -15.06
C LYS A 96 -12.12 -31.73 -15.12
N GLU A 97 -12.86 -30.74 -15.61
CA GLU A 97 -12.60 -29.33 -15.36
C GLU A 97 -12.79 -29.13 -13.85
N THR A 98 -11.74 -29.42 -13.10
CA THR A 98 -11.72 -29.47 -11.61
C THR A 98 -11.55 -28.06 -11.02
N HIS A 99 -11.95 -27.03 -11.75
CA HIS A 99 -11.67 -25.64 -11.40
C HIS A 99 -12.98 -24.96 -10.98
N LYS A 100 -13.04 -24.52 -9.71
CA LYS A 100 -14.21 -23.80 -9.18
C LYS A 100 -14.16 -22.34 -9.67
N PRO A 101 -15.27 -21.77 -10.17
CA PRO A 101 -15.31 -20.37 -10.57
C PRO A 101 -14.92 -19.41 -9.44
N GLY A 102 -14.31 -18.28 -9.80
CA GLY A 102 -13.85 -17.26 -8.85
C GLY A 102 -12.57 -17.60 -8.09
N LYS A 103 -11.89 -18.71 -8.44
CA LYS A 103 -10.57 -19.06 -7.91
C LYS A 103 -9.47 -18.60 -8.85
N SER A 104 -8.37 -18.11 -8.28
CA SER A 104 -7.20 -17.69 -9.05
C SER A 104 -6.65 -18.82 -9.93
N ILE A 105 -6.34 -18.51 -11.19
CA ILE A 105 -5.62 -19.43 -12.10
C ILE A 105 -4.17 -19.64 -11.63
N LEU A 106 -3.52 -18.60 -11.12
CA LEU A 106 -2.14 -18.66 -10.58
C LEU A 106 -1.98 -19.69 -9.47
N ALA A 107 -3.05 -19.97 -8.75
CA ALA A 107 -3.00 -20.84 -7.58
C ALA A 107 -2.87 -22.34 -7.91
N ASP A 108 -2.86 -22.70 -9.20
CA ASP A 108 -2.43 -24.02 -9.66
C ASP A 108 -0.93 -24.27 -9.34
N ASN A 109 -0.10 -23.22 -9.44
CA ASN A 109 1.26 -23.22 -8.88
C ASN A 109 1.27 -22.53 -7.50
N TRP A 110 1.12 -23.34 -6.46
CA TRP A 110 1.03 -22.88 -5.07
C TRP A 110 2.23 -22.01 -4.63
N VAL A 111 3.46 -22.32 -5.07
CA VAL A 111 4.66 -21.57 -4.65
C VAL A 111 4.64 -20.16 -5.22
N SER A 112 4.42 -20.02 -6.53
CA SER A 112 4.30 -18.71 -7.19
C SER A 112 3.16 -17.88 -6.62
N TYR A 113 2.04 -18.55 -6.32
CA TYR A 113 0.88 -17.90 -5.70
C TYR A 113 1.16 -17.37 -4.29
N VAL A 114 1.86 -18.13 -3.45
CA VAL A 114 2.22 -17.71 -2.08
C VAL A 114 3.22 -16.55 -2.11
N VAL A 115 4.27 -16.63 -2.93
CA VAL A 115 5.26 -15.54 -3.05
C VAL A 115 4.57 -14.25 -3.52
N TYR A 116 3.72 -14.36 -4.55
CA TYR A 116 2.95 -13.23 -5.05
C TYR A 116 2.08 -12.59 -3.96
N ILE A 117 1.28 -13.39 -3.25
CA ILE A 117 0.32 -12.84 -2.28
C ILE A 117 1.01 -12.25 -1.05
N VAL A 118 2.12 -12.85 -0.60
CA VAL A 118 2.90 -12.37 0.54
C VAL A 118 3.58 -11.04 0.20
N CYS A 119 4.26 -10.95 -0.95
CA CYS A 119 4.89 -9.71 -1.38
C CYS A 119 3.87 -8.59 -1.61
N ASN A 120 2.73 -8.90 -2.24
CA ASN A 120 1.67 -7.93 -2.48
C ASN A 120 1.06 -7.40 -1.16
N THR A 121 0.82 -8.30 -0.20
CA THR A 121 0.32 -7.92 1.13
C THR A 121 1.32 -7.08 1.91
N ALA A 122 2.61 -7.42 1.83
CA ALA A 122 3.69 -6.64 2.45
C ALA A 122 3.77 -5.23 1.85
N ALA A 123 3.63 -5.10 0.53
CA ALA A 123 3.62 -3.81 -0.16
C ALA A 123 2.39 -2.96 0.22
N PHE A 124 1.20 -3.56 0.29
CA PHE A 124 -0.01 -2.89 0.79
C PHE A 124 0.15 -2.43 2.24
N SER A 125 0.71 -3.27 3.10
CA SER A 125 1.00 -2.96 4.52
C SER A 125 2.01 -1.81 4.67
N ALA A 126 3.13 -1.86 3.95
CA ALA A 126 4.14 -0.80 3.94
C ALA A 126 3.57 0.55 3.46
N SER A 127 2.76 0.52 2.40
CA SER A 127 2.08 1.72 1.90
C SER A 127 1.07 2.29 2.92
N SER A 128 0.26 1.43 3.54
CA SER A 128 -0.68 1.84 4.59
C SER A 128 0.03 2.49 5.78
N CYS A 129 1.14 1.91 6.25
CA CYS A 129 2.02 2.49 7.28
C CYS A 129 2.53 3.87 6.89
N MET A 130 2.97 4.02 5.63
CA MET A 130 3.48 5.28 5.11
C MET A 130 2.38 6.34 5.10
N ILE A 131 1.19 6.03 4.57
CA ILE A 131 0.04 6.95 4.54
C ILE A 131 -0.38 7.34 5.97
N ALA A 132 -0.48 6.37 6.88
CA ALA A 132 -0.81 6.62 8.29
C ALA A 132 0.21 7.56 8.97
N SER A 133 1.50 7.31 8.74
CA SER A 133 2.60 8.10 9.30
C SER A 133 2.67 9.52 8.72
N LEU A 134 2.37 9.69 7.43
CA LEU A 134 2.34 11.01 6.78
C LEU A 134 1.16 11.85 7.30
N VAL A 135 -0.01 11.25 7.48
CA VAL A 135 -1.19 11.95 8.01
C VAL A 135 -1.03 12.29 9.50
N GLU A 136 -0.25 11.51 10.25
CA GLU A 136 0.16 11.86 11.62
C GLU A 136 0.93 13.19 11.72
N VAL A 137 1.56 13.66 10.65
CA VAL A 137 2.20 14.99 10.67
C VAL A 137 1.15 16.10 10.54
N SER A 138 0.02 15.85 9.87
CA SER A 138 -0.96 16.88 9.48
C SER A 138 -2.05 17.21 10.51
N GLY A 139 -2.12 16.53 11.65
CA GLY A 139 -3.00 16.93 12.77
C GLY A 139 -4.47 16.52 12.65
N LYS A 140 -5.17 16.99 11.61
CA LYS A 140 -6.62 17.21 11.62
C LYS A 140 -7.48 15.98 11.25
N PHE A 141 -6.95 15.02 10.50
CA PHE A 141 -7.72 13.87 9.97
C PHE A 141 -7.18 12.49 10.36
N LYS A 142 -6.27 12.44 11.35
CA LYS A 142 -5.54 11.21 11.73
C LYS A 142 -6.45 10.05 12.08
N VAL A 143 -7.48 10.30 12.88
CA VAL A 143 -8.42 9.25 13.34
C VAL A 143 -9.23 8.71 12.17
N LEU A 144 -9.75 9.60 11.33
CA LEU A 144 -10.56 9.22 10.16
C LEU A 144 -9.74 8.36 9.19
N VAL A 145 -8.51 8.78 8.87
CA VAL A 145 -7.63 8.01 7.97
C VAL A 145 -7.22 6.68 8.59
N ARG A 146 -6.94 6.61 9.89
CA ARG A 146 -6.63 5.34 10.58
C ARG A 146 -7.78 4.35 10.53
N VAL A 147 -9.00 4.81 10.81
CA VAL A 147 -10.20 3.99 10.72
C VAL A 147 -10.42 3.52 9.28
N ALA A 148 -10.26 4.41 8.30
CA ALA A 148 -10.38 4.07 6.89
C ALA A 148 -9.34 3.02 6.45
N LEU A 149 -8.07 3.19 6.81
CA LEU A 149 -6.99 2.24 6.49
C LEU A 149 -7.20 0.88 7.15
N PHE A 150 -7.75 0.85 8.38
CA PHE A 150 -8.12 -0.39 9.06
C PHE A 150 -9.21 -1.15 8.29
N PHE A 151 -10.31 -0.47 7.94
CA PHE A 151 -11.39 -1.09 7.15
C PHE A 151 -10.95 -1.48 5.73
N MET A 152 -10.06 -0.70 5.12
CA MET A 152 -9.46 -1.04 3.84
C MET A 152 -8.62 -2.33 3.93
N GLY A 153 -7.79 -2.49 4.97
CA GLY A 153 -7.01 -3.70 5.21
C GLY A 153 -7.87 -4.93 5.52
N ALA A 154 -8.96 -4.74 6.29
CA ALA A 154 -9.94 -5.80 6.52
C ALA A 154 -10.62 -6.25 5.21
N THR A 155 -10.98 -5.31 4.34
CA THR A 155 -11.60 -5.58 3.04
C THR A 155 -10.63 -6.27 2.08
N TYR A 156 -9.36 -5.84 2.06
CA TYR A 156 -8.29 -6.51 1.32
C TYR A 156 -8.11 -7.97 1.80
N SER A 157 -8.10 -8.20 3.11
CA SER A 157 -8.01 -9.55 3.69
C SER A 157 -9.16 -10.44 3.25
N ALA A 158 -10.39 -9.94 3.34
CA ALA A 158 -11.58 -10.67 2.91
C ALA A 158 -11.52 -11.01 1.41
N SER A 159 -11.08 -10.06 0.58
CA SER A 159 -10.93 -10.26 -0.86
C SER A 159 -9.87 -11.33 -1.19
N VAL A 160 -8.67 -11.23 -0.60
CA VAL A 160 -7.61 -12.22 -0.81
C VAL A 160 -8.08 -13.61 -0.40
N ILE A 161 -8.81 -13.74 0.72
CA ILE A 161 -9.38 -15.02 1.18
C ILE A 161 -10.39 -15.58 0.17
N ALA A 162 -11.23 -14.73 -0.42
CA ALA A 162 -12.24 -15.14 -1.39
C ALA A 162 -11.63 -15.76 -2.67
N VAL A 163 -10.53 -15.17 -3.16
CA VAL A 163 -9.83 -15.56 -4.40
C VAL A 163 -9.01 -16.85 -4.25
N ARG A 164 -8.66 -17.27 -3.01
CA ARG A 164 -7.84 -18.47 -2.75
C ARG A 164 -8.56 -19.78 -3.10
N PRO A 165 -8.02 -20.70 -3.92
CA PRO A 165 -8.65 -22.00 -4.15
C PRO A 165 -8.71 -22.82 -2.86
N LYS A 166 -9.77 -23.62 -2.73
CA LYS A 166 -9.86 -24.66 -1.71
C LYS A 166 -9.17 -25.90 -2.28
N LEU A 167 -7.85 -25.99 -2.14
CA LEU A 167 -7.12 -27.23 -2.43
C LEU A 167 -6.96 -28.03 -1.14
N GLY A 168 -7.15 -29.35 -1.23
CA GLY A 168 -7.46 -30.27 -0.14
C GLY A 168 -6.60 -30.12 1.12
N SER A 169 -7.27 -30.24 2.27
CA SER A 169 -6.69 -30.49 3.60
C SER A 169 -5.56 -29.57 4.10
N THR A 170 -5.59 -28.28 3.75
CA THR A 170 -4.84 -27.24 4.51
C THR A 170 -5.77 -26.11 4.92
N ARG A 171 -6.76 -26.44 5.77
CA ARG A 171 -7.40 -25.48 6.68
C ARG A 171 -6.41 -25.10 7.79
N ASN A 172 -5.20 -24.67 7.44
CA ASN A 172 -4.23 -24.23 8.45
C ASN A 172 -4.68 -22.85 8.94
N PRO A 173 -5.29 -22.74 10.14
CA PRO A 173 -5.72 -21.46 10.67
C PRO A 173 -4.52 -20.52 10.85
N ILE A 174 -3.32 -21.08 11.00
CA ILE A 174 -2.03 -20.40 11.10
C ILE A 174 -1.80 -19.44 9.93
N PHE A 175 -2.16 -19.81 8.70
CA PHE A 175 -1.99 -18.89 7.57
C PHE A 175 -2.93 -17.69 7.70
N TYR A 176 -4.19 -17.91 8.10
CA TYR A 176 -5.18 -16.84 8.27
C TYR A 176 -4.79 -15.92 9.43
N PHE A 177 -4.31 -16.49 10.54
CA PHE A 177 -3.80 -15.73 11.67
C PHE A 177 -2.54 -14.95 11.29
N ALA A 178 -1.55 -15.56 10.64
CA ALA A 178 -0.34 -14.88 10.21
C ALA A 178 -0.64 -13.73 9.22
N PHE A 179 -1.59 -13.94 8.31
CA PHE A 179 -2.04 -12.92 7.35
C PHE A 179 -2.78 -11.76 8.04
N PHE A 180 -3.66 -12.08 8.99
CA PHE A 180 -4.38 -11.09 9.80
C PHE A 180 -3.42 -10.27 10.68
N PHE A 181 -2.49 -10.94 11.36
CA PHE A 181 -1.46 -10.27 12.16
C PHE A 181 -0.50 -9.45 11.29
N ALA A 182 -0.11 -9.90 10.11
CA ALA A 182 0.75 -9.12 9.21
C ALA A 182 0.12 -7.77 8.78
N LEU A 183 -1.21 -7.72 8.69
CA LEU A 183 -1.96 -6.49 8.40
C LEU A 183 -2.32 -5.68 9.66
N LEU A 184 -2.37 -6.32 10.84
CA LEU A 184 -2.67 -5.69 12.13
C LEU A 184 -1.43 -5.09 12.82
N VAL A 185 -0.27 -5.75 12.73
CA VAL A 185 1.02 -5.32 13.29
C VAL A 185 1.41 -3.88 12.91
N PRO A 186 1.37 -3.44 11.64
CA PRO A 186 1.64 -2.03 11.29
C PRO A 186 0.76 -1.04 12.06
N PHE A 187 -0.51 -1.38 12.23
CA PHE A 187 -1.46 -0.55 12.97
C PHE A 187 -1.16 -0.55 14.48
N LEU A 188 -0.86 -1.73 15.05
CA LEU A 188 -0.48 -1.87 16.45
C LEU A 188 0.81 -1.12 16.78
N VAL A 189 1.80 -1.13 15.89
CA VAL A 189 3.08 -0.42 16.07
C VAL A 189 2.86 1.09 16.05
N CYS A 190 2.11 1.62 15.09
CA CYS A 190 1.79 3.06 15.04
C CYS A 190 0.94 3.50 16.24
N PHE A 191 -0.07 2.70 16.61
CA PHE A 191 -0.89 2.95 17.78
C PHE A 191 -0.07 2.91 19.09
N ALA A 192 0.81 1.91 19.24
CA ALA A 192 1.69 1.79 20.41
C ALA A 192 2.67 2.96 20.50
N ARG A 193 3.27 3.41 19.38
CA ARG A 193 4.13 4.60 19.35
C ARG A 193 3.40 5.85 19.84
N ASP A 194 2.15 6.04 19.43
CA ASP A 194 1.34 7.16 19.88
C ASP A 194 1.02 7.12 21.37
N ILE A 195 0.64 5.94 21.88
CA ILE A 195 0.36 5.73 23.30
C ILE A 195 1.64 5.96 24.12
N LEU A 196 2.79 5.41 23.68
CA LEU A 196 4.08 5.57 24.35
C LEU A 196 4.52 7.04 24.40
N LYS A 197 4.34 7.80 23.30
CA LYS A 197 4.63 9.23 23.29
C LYS A 197 3.76 9.99 24.29
N LYS A 198 2.47 9.66 24.39
CA LYS A 198 1.55 10.29 25.35
C LYS A 198 1.91 9.96 26.80
N ILE A 199 2.23 8.69 27.07
CA ILE A 199 2.67 8.25 28.41
C ILE A 199 3.97 8.94 28.80
N LYS A 200 4.94 9.01 27.88
CA LYS A 200 6.20 9.70 28.13
C LYS A 200 6.00 11.19 28.42
N ALA A 201 5.18 11.87 27.62
CA ALA A 201 4.83 13.26 27.89
C ALA A 201 4.16 13.46 29.26
N ALA A 202 3.21 12.58 29.63
CA ALA A 202 2.56 12.65 30.94
C ALA A 202 3.52 12.35 32.12
N TRP A 203 4.56 11.56 31.87
CA TRP A 203 5.61 11.27 32.86
C TRP A 203 6.60 12.43 33.00
N ASP A 204 6.95 13.09 31.89
CA ASP A 204 7.86 14.24 31.91
C ASP A 204 7.21 15.49 32.56
N GLU A 205 5.87 15.53 32.67
CA GLU A 205 5.09 16.57 33.35
C GLU A 205 4.86 16.29 34.85
N LEU A 206 5.31 15.14 35.37
CA LEU A 206 5.14 14.72 36.77
C LEU A 206 6.44 14.87 37.57
#